data_AF-A0A945PP35-F1
#
_entry.id   AF-A0A945PP35-F1
#
_cell.length_a   1.000
_cell.length_b   1.000
_cell.length_c   1.000
_cell.angle_alpha   90.00
_cell.angle_beta   90.00
_cell.angle_gamma   90.00
#
_symmetry.space_group_name_H-M   'P 1'
#
loop_
_entity.id
_entity.type
_entity.pdbx_description
1 polymer ?
#
loop_
_entity_poly.entity_id
_entity_poly.type
_entity_poly.pdbx_seq_one_letter_code
_entity_poly.pdbx_strand_id
1 'polypeptide(L)'
;MQTLAICGLLWAAAWFWPVAESGASTVSKTVTLQLAAWKGQASIPLEIQGDWRVTNQQGNEILTGSHFIGRLSLDSAGANLGAWALPLSSFAIRPRGNHALRIGDRWYDGVLQVVLQSDQKTRLPSAFDLRLEIPLEDYVVGVLCGEMATSTSGTAEALQAQAIASRTYALWRLSKGRDFLRDDTTDQRYLGSDYHTKAAQNAVHATRDIVLTWQGDLLPAYFHADCAGHTVDAFDVDFVRKATPPLAGVPDPNCATRGQWSNHISASALDAIAANRGVGEWVQRVEAARRDGVGRWMQARITGNQGMLVLNADHLRTSFGTPSACWTEAEVMADGSFELRGRGYGHG
;
A
#
# COMPACT_ATOMS: atom_id res chain seq x y z
N MET A 1 27.20 -9.77 -11.12
CA MET A 1 26.61 -10.95 -11.79
C MET A 1 25.84 -11.72 -10.74
N GLN A 2 24.55 -11.44 -10.57
CA GLN A 2 23.68 -12.10 -9.59
C GLN A 2 22.45 -12.59 -10.34
N THR A 3 22.35 -13.91 -10.43
CA THR A 3 21.24 -14.63 -11.05
C THR A 3 20.17 -14.80 -9.98
N LEU A 4 19.08 -14.03 -10.06
CA LEU A 4 17.87 -14.30 -9.30
C LEU A 4 17.19 -15.53 -9.93
N ALA A 5 17.46 -16.70 -9.37
CA ALA A 5 16.79 -17.93 -9.75
C ALA A 5 15.38 -17.96 -9.14
N ILE A 6 14.41 -18.13 -10.03
CA ILE A 6 12.97 -18.30 -9.81
C ILE A 6 12.69 -19.78 -10.00
N CYS A 7 12.03 -20.42 -9.03
CA CYS A 7 11.26 -21.65 -9.23
C CYS A 7 10.53 -22.01 -7.93
N GLY A 8 9.24 -22.35 -8.02
CA GLY A 8 8.51 -22.92 -6.88
C GLY A 8 7.02 -22.66 -6.77
N LEU A 9 6.29 -22.35 -7.86
CA LEU A 9 4.83 -22.53 -7.87
C LEU A 9 4.57 -23.95 -8.33
N LEU A 10 4.20 -24.87 -7.42
CA LEU A 10 3.49 -26.11 -7.75
C LEU A 10 3.04 -26.83 -6.45
N TRP A 11 1.77 -26.63 -6.09
CA TRP A 11 0.74 -27.67 -5.88
C TRP A 11 -0.48 -27.02 -5.21
N ALA A 12 -1.42 -26.54 -6.01
CA ALA A 12 -2.81 -26.41 -5.59
C ALA A 12 -3.63 -27.30 -6.52
N ALA A 13 -4.12 -28.42 -5.97
CA ALA A 13 -5.01 -29.31 -6.69
C ALA A 13 -6.23 -28.51 -7.16
N ALA A 14 -6.46 -28.49 -8.47
CA ALA A 14 -7.58 -27.82 -9.09
C ALA A 14 -8.88 -28.55 -8.72
N TRP A 15 -9.63 -27.99 -7.78
CA TRP A 15 -11.05 -28.30 -7.62
C TRP A 15 -11.82 -27.27 -8.47
N PHE A 16 -11.99 -27.58 -9.75
CA PHE A 16 -12.93 -26.84 -10.60
C PHE A 16 -14.34 -27.16 -10.15
N TRP A 17 -14.97 -26.27 -9.39
CA TRP A 17 -16.41 -26.26 -9.21
C TRP A 17 -17.02 -25.32 -10.25
N PRO A 18 -18.03 -25.72 -11.03
CA PRO A 18 -18.72 -24.80 -11.91
C PRO A 18 -19.46 -23.77 -11.04
N VAL A 19 -19.03 -22.51 -11.11
CA VAL A 19 -19.74 -21.39 -10.50
C VAL A 19 -20.94 -21.09 -11.39
N ALA A 20 -22.14 -21.26 -10.85
CA ALA A 20 -23.35 -20.75 -11.46
C ALA A 20 -23.24 -19.21 -11.56
N GLU A 21 -23.51 -18.67 -12.74
CA GLU A 21 -23.58 -17.23 -12.99
C GLU A 21 -24.67 -16.60 -12.11
N SER A 22 -24.30 -16.12 -10.92
CA SER A 22 -25.16 -15.28 -10.09
C SER A 22 -24.67 -13.85 -10.14
N GLY A 23 -25.38 -13.01 -10.91
CA GLY A 23 -25.39 -11.55 -10.81
C GLY A 23 -24.04 -10.88 -10.99
N ALA A 24 -23.68 -10.57 -12.24
CA ALA A 24 -22.57 -9.67 -12.55
C ALA A 24 -22.85 -8.29 -11.92
N SER A 25 -22.28 -8.07 -10.73
CA SER A 25 -22.05 -6.72 -10.24
C SER A 25 -21.07 -6.07 -11.22
N THR A 26 -21.45 -4.95 -11.81
CA THR A 26 -20.54 -4.19 -12.67
C THR A 26 -19.36 -3.73 -11.85
N VAL A 27 -18.25 -4.47 -11.92
CA VAL A 27 -16.98 -4.07 -11.31
C VAL A 27 -16.64 -2.69 -11.86
N SER A 28 -16.41 -1.72 -10.95
CA SER A 28 -16.01 -0.38 -11.34
C SER A 28 -14.78 -0.48 -12.24
N LYS A 29 -14.87 0.08 -13.45
CA LYS A 29 -13.75 0.10 -14.39
C LYS A 29 -12.65 1.06 -13.96
N THR A 30 -12.93 1.94 -13.01
CA THR A 30 -11.99 2.93 -12.47
C THR A 30 -11.84 2.78 -10.96
N VAL A 31 -10.68 3.20 -10.48
CA VAL A 31 -10.35 3.34 -9.06
C VAL A 31 -9.89 4.76 -8.78
N THR A 32 -10.12 5.22 -7.56
CA THR A 32 -9.60 6.50 -7.07
C THR A 32 -8.42 6.24 -6.14
N LEU A 33 -7.30 6.90 -6.40
CA LEU A 33 -6.04 6.75 -5.68
C LEU A 33 -5.63 8.07 -5.04
N GLN A 34 -5.55 8.15 -3.72
CA GLN A 34 -4.97 9.29 -3.02
C GLN A 34 -3.45 9.28 -3.15
N LEU A 35 -2.87 10.41 -3.59
CA LEU A 35 -1.43 10.57 -3.76
C LEU A 35 -0.80 11.06 -2.45
N ALA A 36 -0.29 10.14 -1.64
CA ALA A 36 0.16 10.39 -0.28
C ALA A 36 1.30 11.41 -0.19
N ALA A 37 2.21 11.41 -1.17
CA ALA A 37 3.36 12.32 -1.23
C ALA A 37 2.95 13.81 -1.26
N TRP A 38 1.74 14.11 -1.76
CA TRP A 38 1.23 15.47 -1.93
C TRP A 38 0.20 15.88 -0.88
N LYS A 39 -0.14 14.97 0.03
CA LYS A 39 -1.10 15.25 1.10
C LYS A 39 -0.56 16.36 2.00
N GLY A 40 -1.39 17.35 2.29
CA GLY A 40 -1.00 18.46 3.17
C GLY A 40 -0.22 19.56 2.46
N GLN A 41 0.07 19.43 1.17
CA GLN A 41 0.82 20.43 0.41
C GLN A 41 -0.09 21.57 -0.05
N ALA A 42 0.36 22.81 0.09
CA ALA A 42 -0.35 24.00 -0.38
C ALA A 42 0.13 24.50 -1.76
N SER A 43 1.21 23.92 -2.30
CA SER A 43 1.81 24.35 -3.56
C SER A 43 2.53 23.19 -4.25
N ILE A 44 2.05 22.80 -5.42
CA ILE A 44 2.41 21.55 -6.10
C ILE A 44 2.87 21.88 -7.53
N PRO A 45 4.09 21.50 -7.95
CA PRO A 45 4.50 21.62 -9.34
C PRO A 45 3.63 20.74 -10.23
N LEU A 46 3.13 21.31 -11.33
CA LEU A 46 2.30 20.61 -12.30
C LEU A 46 2.75 20.94 -13.72
N GLU A 47 2.75 19.91 -14.57
CA GLU A 47 2.81 20.05 -16.01
C GLU A 47 1.70 19.22 -16.64
N ILE A 48 1.06 19.79 -17.66
CA ILE A 48 0.02 19.12 -18.44
C ILE A 48 0.38 19.24 -19.92
N GLN A 49 0.57 18.11 -20.58
CA GLN A 49 0.88 18.04 -22.02
C GLN A 49 -0.40 17.85 -22.83
N GLY A 50 -0.46 18.55 -23.98
CA GLY A 50 -1.61 18.50 -24.87
C GLY A 50 -2.85 19.18 -24.29
N ASP A 51 -3.99 18.95 -24.96
CA ASP A 51 -5.28 19.51 -24.56
C ASP A 51 -5.66 19.06 -23.15
N TRP A 52 -6.21 19.96 -22.35
CA TRP A 52 -6.71 19.66 -21.03
C TRP A 52 -7.89 20.56 -20.68
N ARG A 53 -8.69 20.09 -19.73
CA ARG A 53 -9.81 20.85 -19.17
C ARG A 53 -9.91 20.68 -17.66
N VAL A 54 -10.34 21.74 -16.99
CA VAL A 54 -10.80 21.73 -15.60
C VAL A 54 -12.31 21.67 -15.60
N THR A 55 -12.90 20.78 -14.81
CA THR A 55 -14.35 20.80 -14.55
C THR A 55 -14.64 20.93 -13.06
N ASN A 56 -15.81 21.48 -12.73
CA ASN A 56 -16.37 21.37 -11.39
C ASN A 56 -16.94 19.95 -11.12
N GLN A 57 -17.53 19.76 -9.93
CA GLN A 57 -18.15 18.49 -9.52
C GLN A 57 -19.36 18.09 -10.37
N GLN A 58 -20.06 19.04 -10.97
CA GLN A 58 -21.18 18.77 -11.89
C GLN A 58 -20.72 18.37 -13.30
N GLY A 59 -19.40 18.38 -13.56
CA GLY A 59 -18.82 18.09 -14.87
C GLY A 59 -18.82 19.28 -15.83
N ASN A 60 -19.24 20.47 -15.38
CA ASN A 60 -19.19 21.67 -16.20
C ASN A 60 -17.74 22.12 -16.38
N GLU A 61 -17.39 22.46 -17.61
CA GLU A 61 -16.07 22.97 -17.97
C GLU A 61 -15.88 24.39 -17.43
N ILE A 62 -14.73 24.63 -16.78
CA ILE A 62 -14.38 25.89 -16.12
C ILE A 62 -13.20 26.56 -16.82
N LEU A 63 -12.24 25.77 -17.25
CA LEU A 63 -10.99 26.23 -17.88
C LEU A 63 -10.52 25.16 -18.85
N THR A 64 -9.94 25.58 -19.96
CA THR A 64 -9.29 24.70 -20.94
C THR A 64 -7.93 25.25 -21.33
N GLY A 65 -7.03 24.37 -21.76
CA GLY A 65 -5.75 24.76 -22.34
C GLY A 65 -5.19 23.66 -23.24
N SER A 66 -4.09 23.96 -23.93
CA SER A 66 -3.41 23.03 -24.85
C SER A 66 -2.01 22.61 -24.39
N HIS A 67 -1.51 23.25 -23.34
CA HIS A 67 -0.29 22.90 -22.59
C HIS A 67 -0.27 23.72 -21.30
N PHE A 68 0.35 23.21 -20.25
CA PHE A 68 0.55 23.94 -19.00
C PHE A 68 1.85 23.50 -18.33
N ILE A 69 2.63 24.47 -17.84
CA ILE A 69 3.74 24.24 -16.91
C ILE A 69 3.62 25.32 -15.84
N GLY A 70 3.52 24.91 -14.58
CA GLY A 70 3.37 25.84 -13.48
C GLY A 70 3.14 25.15 -12.16
N ARG A 71 2.30 25.78 -11.33
CA ARG A 71 1.97 25.26 -10.00
C ARG A 71 0.46 25.27 -9.79
N LEU A 72 -0.01 24.26 -9.07
CA LEU A 72 -1.28 24.31 -8.37
C LEU A 72 -1.00 24.82 -6.95
N SER A 73 -1.51 25.99 -6.59
CA SER A 73 -1.22 26.66 -5.33
C SER A 73 -2.48 27.14 -4.61
N LEU A 74 -2.43 27.18 -3.28
CA LEU A 74 -3.44 27.77 -2.43
C LEU A 74 -3.07 29.19 -1.99
N ASP A 75 -4.08 30.03 -1.92
CA ASP A 75 -4.08 31.27 -1.16
C ASP A 75 -5.34 31.34 -0.27
N SER A 76 -5.56 32.49 0.36
CA SER A 76 -6.73 32.72 1.22
C SER A 76 -8.08 32.68 0.48
N ALA A 77 -8.10 32.89 -0.84
CA ALA A 77 -9.31 32.92 -1.66
C ALA A 77 -9.62 31.54 -2.28
N GLY A 78 -8.62 30.67 -2.45
CA GLY A 78 -8.83 29.31 -2.93
C GLY A 78 -7.64 28.72 -3.66
N ALA A 79 -7.92 27.85 -4.62
CA ALA A 79 -6.91 27.26 -5.47
C ALA A 79 -6.62 28.14 -6.69
N ASN A 80 -5.39 28.08 -7.15
CA ASN A 80 -4.93 28.71 -8.38
C ASN A 80 -4.18 27.67 -9.20
N LEU A 81 -4.48 27.59 -10.49
CA LEU A 81 -3.67 26.87 -11.48
C LEU A 81 -2.84 27.91 -12.23
N GLY A 82 -1.57 28.07 -11.88
CA GLY A 82 -0.76 29.18 -12.39
C GLY A 82 -1.40 30.54 -12.05
N ALA A 83 -1.74 31.31 -13.09
CA ALA A 83 -2.41 32.62 -12.94
C ALA A 83 -3.95 32.52 -12.88
N TRP A 84 -4.53 31.34 -13.09
CA TRP A 84 -5.98 31.16 -13.11
C TRP A 84 -6.52 30.84 -11.71
N ALA A 85 -7.34 31.73 -11.16
CA ALA A 85 -8.08 31.47 -9.93
C ALA A 85 -9.18 30.43 -10.16
N LEU A 86 -9.23 29.44 -9.28
CA LEU A 86 -10.23 28.38 -9.22
C LEU A 86 -10.92 28.44 -7.85
N PRO A 87 -11.96 29.30 -7.70
CA PRO A 87 -12.67 29.51 -6.44
C PRO A 87 -13.64 28.34 -6.16
N LEU A 88 -13.13 27.12 -6.20
CA LEU A 88 -13.85 25.87 -6.04
C LEU A 88 -13.22 25.08 -4.88
N SER A 89 -14.06 24.52 -4.01
CA SER A 89 -13.60 23.62 -2.94
C SER A 89 -13.12 22.27 -3.48
N SER A 90 -13.53 21.92 -4.70
CA SER A 90 -12.97 20.80 -5.46
C SER A 90 -13.25 20.94 -6.95
N PHE A 91 -12.37 20.34 -7.76
CA PHE A 91 -12.45 20.32 -9.22
C PHE A 91 -11.61 19.16 -9.75
N ALA A 92 -11.74 18.88 -11.05
CA ALA A 92 -10.94 17.85 -11.70
C ALA A 92 -10.21 18.39 -12.93
N ILE A 93 -8.90 18.14 -12.96
CA ILE A 93 -8.03 18.39 -14.11
C ILE A 93 -8.04 17.12 -14.97
N ARG A 94 -8.46 17.26 -16.23
CA ARG A 94 -8.59 16.20 -17.22
C ARG A 94 -7.67 16.47 -18.40
N PRO A 95 -6.44 15.93 -18.37
CA PRO A 95 -5.60 15.85 -19.56
C PRO A 95 -6.27 15.00 -20.65
N ARG A 96 -5.99 15.32 -21.91
CA ARG A 96 -6.39 14.51 -23.06
C ARG A 96 -5.24 13.57 -23.42
N GLY A 97 -5.52 12.27 -23.38
CA GLY A 97 -4.54 11.24 -23.69
C GLY A 97 -3.80 10.72 -22.45
N ASN A 98 -2.87 9.82 -22.69
CA ASN A 98 -2.06 9.17 -21.66
C ASN A 98 -0.72 9.91 -21.51
N HIS A 99 -0.08 9.74 -20.35
CA HIS A 99 1.22 10.31 -19.99
C HIS A 99 1.25 11.83 -20.15
N ALA A 100 0.13 12.47 -19.81
CA ALA A 100 -0.11 13.88 -20.08
C ALA A 100 -0.08 14.73 -18.80
N LEU A 101 -0.09 14.13 -17.61
CA LEU A 101 -0.07 14.85 -16.34
C LEU A 101 1.22 14.53 -15.58
N ARG A 102 2.04 15.55 -15.29
CA ARG A 102 3.18 15.44 -14.40
C ARG A 102 2.93 16.18 -13.10
N ILE A 103 3.12 15.50 -11.96
CA ILE A 103 3.01 16.08 -10.62
C ILE A 103 4.37 15.94 -9.94
N GLY A 104 5.00 17.07 -9.64
CA GLY A 104 6.41 17.10 -9.23
C GLY A 104 7.32 16.52 -10.30
N ASP A 105 7.88 15.33 -10.03
CA ASP A 105 8.84 14.64 -10.88
C ASP A 105 8.26 13.41 -11.59
N ARG A 106 6.98 13.08 -11.40
CA ARG A 106 6.36 11.86 -11.91
C ARG A 106 5.19 12.12 -12.84
N TRP A 107 5.10 11.34 -13.91
CA TRP A 107 4.00 11.29 -14.84
C TRP A 107 2.91 10.33 -14.39
N TYR A 108 1.66 10.74 -14.57
CA TYR A 108 0.45 10.02 -14.20
C TYR A 108 -0.50 9.97 -15.39
N ASP A 109 -1.26 8.87 -15.44
CA ASP A 109 -2.40 8.70 -16.33
C ASP A 109 -3.70 9.05 -15.59
N GLY A 110 -4.73 9.43 -16.35
CA GLY A 110 -6.09 9.63 -15.83
C GLY A 110 -6.41 11.05 -15.35
N VAL A 111 -7.41 11.14 -14.47
CA VAL A 111 -8.03 12.40 -14.06
C VAL A 111 -7.59 12.78 -12.66
N LEU A 112 -7.02 13.97 -12.49
CA LEU A 112 -6.63 14.48 -11.18
C LEU A 112 -7.80 15.23 -10.54
N GLN A 113 -8.41 14.58 -9.55
CA GLN A 113 -9.37 15.18 -8.63
C GLN A 113 -8.59 15.97 -7.56
N VAL A 114 -8.90 17.25 -7.45
CA VAL A 114 -8.31 18.16 -6.48
C VAL A 114 -9.37 18.52 -5.44
N VAL A 115 -9.10 18.22 -4.17
CA VAL A 115 -9.97 18.59 -3.05
C VAL A 115 -9.21 19.51 -2.11
N LEU A 116 -9.81 20.64 -1.76
CA LEU A 116 -9.22 21.59 -0.81
C LEU A 116 -9.53 21.14 0.63
N GLN A 117 -8.51 21.17 1.47
CA GLN A 117 -8.64 21.00 2.91
C GLN A 117 -8.58 22.35 3.60
N SER A 118 -9.51 22.59 4.52
CA SER A 118 -9.54 23.80 5.32
C SER A 118 -8.88 23.59 6.67
N ASP A 119 -8.16 24.60 7.14
CA ASP A 119 -7.68 24.64 8.52
C ASP A 119 -8.87 24.68 9.49
N GLN A 120 -8.80 23.91 10.58
CA GLN A 120 -9.94 23.73 11.48
C GLN A 120 -10.30 25.01 12.24
N LYS A 121 -9.33 25.88 12.51
CA LYS A 121 -9.52 27.10 13.31
C LYS A 121 -9.95 28.27 12.44
N THR A 122 -9.24 28.52 11.35
CA THR A 122 -9.44 29.67 10.46
C THR A 122 -10.48 29.42 9.38
N ARG A 123 -10.80 28.14 9.09
CA ARG A 123 -11.65 27.70 7.97
C ARG A 123 -11.10 28.05 6.58
N LEU A 124 -9.92 28.65 6.50
CA LEU A 124 -9.27 29.00 5.26
C LEU A 124 -8.68 27.76 4.58
N PRO A 125 -8.57 27.75 3.23
CA PRO A 125 -7.82 26.74 2.51
C PRO A 125 -6.40 26.61 3.07
N SER A 126 -5.96 25.37 3.29
CA SER A 126 -4.68 25.08 3.96
C SER A 126 -3.83 24.06 3.22
N ALA A 127 -4.46 23.09 2.56
CA ALA A 127 -3.76 22.03 1.85
C ALA A 127 -4.62 21.41 0.74
N PHE A 128 -3.96 20.70 -0.16
CA PHE A 128 -4.61 19.83 -1.13
C PHE A 128 -4.69 18.38 -0.64
N ASP A 129 -5.79 17.73 -1.00
CA ASP A 129 -5.94 16.27 -1.09
C ASP A 129 -6.06 15.92 -2.59
N LEU A 130 -4.97 15.41 -3.16
CA LEU A 130 -4.90 15.00 -4.55
C LEU A 130 -5.32 13.54 -4.70
N ARG A 131 -6.29 13.29 -5.57
CA ARG A 131 -6.74 11.94 -5.91
C ARG A 131 -6.73 11.73 -7.41
N LEU A 132 -6.16 10.62 -7.84
CA LEU A 132 -6.08 10.22 -9.23
C LEU A 132 -7.17 9.20 -9.53
N GLU A 133 -8.05 9.50 -10.47
CA GLU A 133 -9.05 8.58 -10.98
C GLU A 133 -8.51 7.93 -12.26
N ILE A 134 -8.31 6.61 -12.22
CA ILE A 134 -7.64 5.84 -13.27
C ILE A 134 -8.38 4.54 -13.55
N PRO A 135 -8.26 3.98 -14.77
CA PRO A 135 -8.71 2.62 -15.04
C PRO A 135 -8.06 1.61 -14.09
N LEU A 136 -8.84 0.63 -13.62
CA LEU A 136 -8.37 -0.40 -12.68
C LEU A 136 -7.12 -1.12 -13.21
N GLU A 137 -7.09 -1.46 -14.49
CA GLU A 137 -5.96 -2.19 -15.07
C GLU A 137 -4.69 -1.34 -15.12
N ASP A 138 -4.80 -0.03 -15.39
CA ASP A 138 -3.66 0.89 -15.38
C ASP A 138 -3.13 1.10 -13.95
N TYR A 139 -4.03 1.14 -12.95
CA TYR A 139 -3.65 1.10 -11.55
C TYR A 139 -2.83 -0.16 -11.22
N VAL A 140 -3.31 -1.33 -11.65
CA VAL A 140 -2.64 -2.61 -11.38
C VAL A 140 -1.25 -2.65 -12.04
N VAL A 141 -1.07 -2.08 -13.24
CA VAL A 141 0.27 -1.95 -13.86
C VAL A 141 1.21 -1.13 -12.98
N GLY A 142 0.77 0.05 -12.51
CA GLY A 142 1.58 0.91 -11.66
C GLY A 142 1.89 0.28 -10.30
N VAL A 143 0.96 -0.50 -9.74
CA VAL A 143 1.20 -1.29 -8.52
C VAL A 143 2.24 -2.39 -8.75
N LEU A 144 2.15 -3.15 -9.84
CA LEU A 144 3.14 -4.18 -10.17
C LEU A 144 4.56 -3.61 -10.23
N CYS A 145 4.71 -2.42 -10.81
CA CYS A 145 5.99 -1.74 -10.90
C CYS A 145 6.49 -1.21 -9.55
N GLY A 146 5.59 -0.93 -8.61
CA GLY A 146 5.92 -0.51 -7.25
C GLY A 146 6.25 -1.65 -6.28
N GLU A 147 5.61 -2.80 -6.46
CA GLU A 147 5.69 -3.93 -5.53
C GLU A 147 6.64 -5.05 -5.99
N MET A 148 6.92 -5.17 -7.30
CA MET A 148 7.78 -6.22 -7.85
C MET A 148 8.90 -5.69 -8.76
N ALA A 149 9.99 -6.45 -8.83
CA ALA A 149 11.09 -6.21 -9.76
C ALA A 149 10.73 -6.65 -11.19
N THR A 150 9.94 -5.84 -11.90
CA THR A 150 9.38 -6.13 -13.23
C THR A 150 10.40 -6.22 -14.38
N SER A 151 11.65 -5.82 -14.14
CA SER A 151 12.76 -5.94 -15.09
C SER A 151 13.52 -7.28 -15.00
N THR A 152 13.17 -8.14 -14.04
CA THR A 152 13.81 -9.45 -13.86
C THR A 152 13.20 -10.47 -14.81
N SER A 153 14.03 -11.14 -15.62
CA SER A 153 13.58 -12.19 -16.55
C SER A 153 13.08 -13.45 -15.81
N GLY A 154 12.22 -14.24 -16.46
CA GLY A 154 11.68 -15.47 -15.88
C GLY A 154 10.58 -15.28 -14.83
N THR A 155 10.13 -14.05 -14.57
CA THR A 155 9.14 -13.71 -13.53
C THR A 155 7.69 -13.65 -14.02
N ALA A 156 7.40 -14.07 -15.26
CA ALA A 156 6.09 -13.85 -15.89
C ALA A 156 4.92 -14.37 -15.05
N GLU A 157 5.01 -15.59 -14.52
CA GLU A 157 3.94 -16.17 -13.68
C GLU A 157 3.83 -15.49 -12.32
N ALA A 158 4.95 -15.05 -11.75
CA ALA A 158 4.95 -14.30 -10.50
C ALA A 158 4.28 -12.92 -10.67
N LEU A 159 4.55 -12.24 -11.79
CA LEU A 159 3.88 -10.98 -12.15
C LEU A 159 2.38 -11.19 -12.40
N GLN A 160 1.97 -12.29 -13.03
CA GLN A 160 0.55 -12.62 -13.23
C GLN A 160 -0.16 -12.88 -11.89
N ALA A 161 0.47 -13.67 -10.99
CA ALA A 161 -0.06 -13.90 -9.65
C ALA A 161 -0.22 -12.60 -8.86
N GLN A 162 0.79 -11.71 -8.93
CA GLN A 162 0.71 -10.40 -8.30
C GLN A 162 -0.37 -9.51 -8.92
N ALA A 163 -0.57 -9.53 -10.24
CA ALA A 163 -1.64 -8.76 -10.89
C ALA A 163 -3.01 -9.17 -10.37
N ILE A 164 -3.26 -10.48 -10.26
CA ILE A 164 -4.49 -11.03 -9.69
C ILE A 164 -4.64 -10.62 -8.23
N ALA A 165 -3.60 -10.74 -7.41
CA ALA A 165 -3.61 -10.36 -5.99
C ALA A 165 -3.89 -8.86 -5.82
N SER A 166 -3.15 -8.00 -6.53
CA SER A 166 -3.29 -6.55 -6.46
C SER A 166 -4.66 -6.05 -6.92
N ARG A 167 -5.22 -6.65 -7.98
CA ARG A 167 -6.59 -6.36 -8.43
C ARG A 167 -7.62 -6.78 -7.39
N THR A 168 -7.48 -7.98 -6.85
CA THR A 168 -8.39 -8.52 -5.84
C THR A 168 -8.37 -7.64 -4.58
N TYR A 169 -7.19 -7.27 -4.09
CA TYR A 169 -7.04 -6.40 -2.93
C TYR A 169 -7.69 -5.04 -3.14
N ALA A 170 -7.45 -4.40 -4.29
CA ALA A 170 -8.03 -3.10 -4.63
C ALA A 170 -9.56 -3.14 -4.57
N LEU A 171 -10.17 -4.11 -5.26
CA LEU A 171 -11.61 -4.29 -5.30
C LEU A 171 -12.18 -4.66 -3.93
N TRP A 172 -11.52 -5.56 -3.20
CA TRP A 172 -11.91 -5.93 -1.85
C TRP A 172 -11.93 -4.70 -0.94
N ARG A 173 -10.88 -3.88 -0.97
CA ARG A 173 -10.75 -2.70 -0.12
C ARG A 173 -11.85 -1.67 -0.38
N LEU A 174 -12.16 -1.43 -1.65
CA LEU A 174 -13.26 -0.54 -2.06
C LEU A 174 -14.63 -1.13 -1.66
N SER A 175 -14.81 -2.45 -1.77
CA SER A 175 -16.05 -3.12 -1.35
C SER A 175 -16.35 -2.99 0.16
N LYS A 176 -15.36 -2.65 0.99
CA LYS A 176 -15.53 -2.37 2.43
C LYS A 176 -15.99 -0.95 2.75
N GLY A 177 -16.46 -0.20 1.75
CA GLY A 177 -17.00 1.15 1.91
C GLY A 177 -15.93 2.24 1.93
N ARG A 178 -14.74 1.97 1.37
CA ARG A 178 -13.72 3.01 1.14
C ARG A 178 -13.93 3.64 -0.24
N ASP A 179 -13.85 4.96 -0.29
CA ASP A 179 -14.00 5.72 -1.54
C ASP A 179 -12.72 5.79 -2.39
N PHE A 180 -11.56 5.50 -1.80
CA PHE A 180 -10.26 5.58 -2.47
C PHE A 180 -9.24 4.62 -1.85
N LEU A 181 -8.22 4.27 -2.64
CA LEU A 181 -6.99 3.58 -2.25
C LEU A 181 -5.88 4.61 -2.00
N ARG A 182 -4.84 4.25 -1.24
CA ARG A 182 -3.63 5.06 -1.06
C ARG A 182 -2.48 4.45 -1.87
N ASP A 183 -1.59 5.29 -2.38
CA ASP A 183 -0.44 4.90 -3.21
C ASP A 183 0.81 4.50 -2.41
N ASP A 184 0.66 4.35 -1.09
CA ASP A 184 1.71 4.00 -0.14
C ASP A 184 1.48 2.61 0.49
N THR A 185 2.32 2.27 1.48
CA THR A 185 2.28 0.98 2.17
C THR A 185 1.03 0.74 3.02
N THR A 186 0.11 1.72 3.12
CA THR A 186 -1.17 1.51 3.81
C THR A 186 -2.18 0.76 2.95
N ASP A 187 -2.04 0.80 1.63
CA ASP A 187 -2.80 -0.02 0.70
C ASP A 187 -1.87 -0.77 -0.26
N GLN A 188 -1.38 -0.13 -1.32
CA GLN A 188 -0.43 -0.72 -2.27
C GLN A 188 0.43 0.39 -2.85
N ARG A 189 1.73 0.14 -2.99
CA ARG A 189 2.67 1.06 -3.60
C ARG A 189 2.39 1.19 -5.09
N TYR A 190 1.92 2.35 -5.51
CA TYR A 190 1.70 2.66 -6.92
C TYR A 190 2.83 3.58 -7.41
N LEU A 191 3.49 3.17 -8.50
CA LEU A 191 4.40 4.03 -9.24
C LEU A 191 3.68 4.53 -10.49
N GLY A 192 3.73 5.85 -10.72
CA GLY A 192 3.10 6.50 -11.86
C GLY A 192 3.58 5.93 -13.21
N SER A 193 2.97 6.43 -14.29
CA SER A 193 3.14 5.91 -15.66
C SER A 193 4.59 5.83 -16.16
N ASP A 194 5.52 6.61 -15.59
CA ASP A 194 6.97 6.55 -15.87
C ASP A 194 7.58 5.16 -15.66
N TYR A 195 7.03 4.41 -14.72
CA TYR A 195 7.60 3.14 -14.27
C TYR A 195 6.98 1.94 -15.00
N HIS A 196 6.01 2.18 -15.88
CA HIS A 196 5.33 1.12 -16.61
C HIS A 196 6.32 0.32 -17.46
N THR A 197 6.33 -0.99 -17.24
CA THR A 197 7.16 -1.92 -18.02
C THR A 197 6.29 -2.81 -18.90
N LYS A 198 6.86 -3.28 -20.01
CA LYS A 198 6.17 -4.21 -20.91
C LYS A 198 5.82 -5.53 -20.22
N ALA A 199 6.67 -5.99 -19.31
CA ALA A 199 6.41 -7.19 -18.51
C ALA A 199 5.18 -7.03 -17.60
N ALA A 200 5.08 -5.91 -16.87
CA ALA A 200 3.91 -5.62 -16.05
C ALA A 200 2.64 -5.50 -16.90
N GLN A 201 2.67 -4.73 -17.99
CA GLN A 201 1.53 -4.58 -18.90
C GLN A 201 1.06 -5.94 -19.46
N ASN A 202 1.99 -6.80 -19.86
CA ASN A 202 1.65 -8.12 -20.39
C ASN A 202 1.03 -9.02 -19.31
N ALA A 203 1.55 -8.99 -18.07
CA ALA A 203 1.01 -9.77 -16.97
C ALA A 203 -0.41 -9.32 -16.57
N VAL A 204 -0.65 -8.00 -16.52
CA VAL A 204 -1.97 -7.43 -16.26
C VAL A 204 -2.95 -7.80 -17.37
N HIS A 205 -2.54 -7.65 -18.64
CA HIS A 205 -3.37 -8.02 -19.78
C HIS A 205 -3.71 -9.52 -19.80
N ALA A 206 -2.75 -10.39 -19.51
CA ALA A 206 -2.95 -11.85 -19.48
C ALA A 206 -3.92 -12.30 -18.38
N THR A 207 -4.02 -11.53 -17.30
CA THR A 207 -4.86 -11.84 -16.13
C THR A 207 -6.03 -10.88 -15.96
N ARG A 208 -6.40 -10.20 -17.04
CA ARG A 208 -7.46 -9.18 -17.03
C ARG A 208 -8.74 -9.77 -16.45
N ASP A 209 -9.38 -9.03 -15.56
CA ASP A 209 -10.66 -9.39 -14.92
C ASP A 209 -10.61 -10.66 -14.05
N ILE A 210 -9.43 -11.27 -13.83
CA ILE A 210 -9.25 -12.39 -12.91
C ILE A 210 -9.02 -11.87 -11.49
N VAL A 211 -9.80 -12.41 -10.54
CA VAL A 211 -9.77 -12.09 -9.11
C VAL A 211 -9.85 -13.35 -8.26
N LEU A 212 -9.39 -13.28 -7.01
CA LEU A 212 -9.49 -14.36 -6.03
C LEU A 212 -10.76 -14.21 -5.20
N THR A 213 -11.55 -15.28 -5.12
CA THR A 213 -12.77 -15.31 -4.31
C THR A 213 -12.81 -16.53 -3.40
N TRP A 214 -13.54 -16.41 -2.29
CA TRP A 214 -13.83 -17.50 -1.39
C TRP A 214 -15.26 -17.35 -0.89
N GLN A 215 -16.07 -18.40 -1.04
CA GLN A 215 -17.49 -18.40 -0.65
C GLN A 215 -18.28 -17.24 -1.29
N GLY A 216 -17.92 -16.88 -2.54
CA GLY A 216 -18.57 -15.78 -3.28
C GLY A 216 -18.06 -14.38 -2.95
N ASP A 217 -17.23 -14.22 -1.92
CA ASP A 217 -16.64 -12.93 -1.53
C ASP A 217 -15.21 -12.77 -2.08
N LEU A 218 -14.82 -11.53 -2.41
CA LEU A 218 -13.42 -11.20 -2.71
C LEU A 218 -12.54 -11.49 -1.50
N LEU A 219 -11.40 -12.16 -1.74
CA LEU A 219 -10.41 -12.36 -0.70
C LEU A 219 -9.67 -11.05 -0.39
N PRO A 220 -9.34 -10.77 0.88
CA PRO A 220 -8.34 -9.77 1.22
C PRO A 220 -6.96 -10.31 0.81
N ALA A 221 -6.60 -10.14 -0.46
CA ALA A 221 -5.39 -10.69 -1.06
C ALA A 221 -4.14 -9.93 -0.60
N TYR A 222 -3.81 -10.04 0.68
CA TYR A 222 -2.58 -9.54 1.26
C TYR A 222 -1.36 -10.24 0.64
N PHE A 223 -0.27 -9.50 0.47
CA PHE A 223 0.98 -10.01 -0.06
C PHE A 223 2.16 -9.30 0.60
N HIS A 224 3.32 -9.96 0.62
CA HIS A 224 4.53 -9.45 1.26
C HIS A 224 5.77 -9.92 0.49
N ALA A 225 6.93 -9.38 0.83
CA ALA A 225 8.16 -9.61 0.06
C ALA A 225 8.89 -10.90 0.42
N ASP A 226 8.95 -11.27 1.70
CA ASP A 226 9.63 -12.48 2.17
C ASP A 226 9.03 -13.01 3.49
N CYS A 227 8.55 -14.26 3.49
CA CYS A 227 7.87 -14.89 4.62
C CYS A 227 8.81 -15.50 5.67
N ALA A 228 10.13 -15.49 5.44
CA ALA A 228 11.12 -16.18 6.28
C ALA A 228 10.95 -17.71 6.38
N GLY A 229 10.34 -18.34 5.38
CA GLY A 229 10.23 -19.79 5.25
C GLY A 229 8.83 -20.38 5.47
N HIS A 230 7.88 -19.56 5.93
CA HIS A 230 6.50 -19.97 6.17
C HIS A 230 5.60 -18.73 6.22
N THR A 231 4.48 -18.73 5.50
CA THR A 231 3.51 -17.63 5.58
C THR A 231 2.71 -17.70 6.87
N VAL A 232 2.12 -16.59 7.30
CA VAL A 232 1.33 -16.55 8.54
C VAL A 232 -0.16 -16.70 8.25
N ASP A 233 -0.91 -17.30 9.19
CA ASP A 233 -2.37 -17.26 9.13
C ASP A 233 -2.85 -15.82 9.36
N ALA A 234 -3.62 -15.28 8.41
CA ALA A 234 -4.13 -13.92 8.47
C ALA A 234 -5.01 -13.65 9.71
N PHE A 235 -5.68 -14.66 10.25
CA PHE A 235 -6.46 -14.53 11.48
C PHE A 235 -5.55 -14.37 12.71
N ASP A 236 -4.45 -15.12 12.77
CA ASP A 236 -3.52 -15.07 13.89
C ASP A 236 -2.74 -13.74 14.00
N VAL A 237 -2.74 -12.93 12.94
CA VAL A 237 -2.13 -11.58 12.90
C VAL A 237 -3.15 -10.45 12.76
N ASP A 238 -4.42 -10.69 13.10
CA ASP A 238 -5.53 -9.71 13.08
C ASP A 238 -5.87 -9.10 11.71
N PHE A 239 -5.42 -9.69 10.60
CA PHE A 239 -5.74 -9.18 9.26
C PHE A 239 -7.17 -9.52 8.85
N VAL A 240 -7.72 -10.60 9.40
CA VAL A 240 -9.13 -10.99 9.23
C VAL A 240 -9.77 -11.29 10.58
N ARG A 241 -11.09 -11.05 10.68
CA ARG A 241 -11.85 -11.28 11.93
C ARG A 241 -12.25 -12.74 12.16
N LYS A 242 -12.09 -13.59 11.15
CA LYS A 242 -12.42 -15.01 11.21
C LYS A 242 -11.38 -15.82 10.44
N ALA A 243 -11.06 -17.00 10.94
CA ALA A 243 -10.25 -17.98 10.22
C ALA A 243 -10.81 -18.18 8.81
N THR A 244 -9.94 -17.98 7.82
CA THR A 244 -10.30 -18.01 6.40
C THR A 244 -9.36 -18.99 5.72
N PRO A 245 -9.78 -20.22 5.39
CA PRO A 245 -8.87 -21.29 4.99
C PRO A 245 -7.90 -20.94 3.84
N PRO A 246 -8.31 -20.20 2.79
CA PRO A 246 -7.39 -19.75 1.75
C PRO A 246 -6.28 -18.79 2.21
N LEU A 247 -6.34 -18.26 3.44
CA LEU A 247 -5.37 -17.34 4.04
C LEU A 247 -4.65 -17.97 5.25
N ALA A 248 -4.71 -19.30 5.35
CA ALA A 248 -3.92 -20.03 6.33
C ALA A 248 -2.42 -19.99 5.97
N GLY A 249 -1.57 -20.06 6.99
CA GLY A 249 -0.13 -20.12 6.80
C GLY A 249 0.30 -21.44 6.12
N VAL A 250 1.23 -21.35 5.18
CA VAL A 250 1.81 -22.49 4.45
C VAL A 250 3.34 -22.43 4.45
N PRO A 251 4.04 -23.59 4.43
CA PRO A 251 5.48 -23.63 4.26
C PRO A 251 5.92 -23.04 2.91
N ASP A 252 6.98 -22.24 2.93
CA ASP A 252 7.63 -21.72 1.72
C ASP A 252 9.16 -21.89 1.84
N PRO A 253 9.69 -23.07 1.47
CA PRO A 253 11.11 -23.38 1.61
C PRO A 253 12.05 -22.41 0.86
N ASN A 254 11.56 -21.70 -0.16
CA ASN A 254 12.38 -20.80 -0.97
C ASN A 254 12.74 -19.49 -0.23
N CYS A 255 12.00 -19.17 0.83
CA CYS A 255 12.22 -18.01 1.70
C CYS A 255 12.98 -18.34 2.99
N ALA A 256 13.27 -19.62 3.28
CA ALA A 256 13.79 -20.03 4.60
C ALA A 256 15.15 -19.42 4.99
N THR A 257 15.99 -19.08 4.00
CA THR A 257 17.36 -18.60 4.20
C THR A 257 17.58 -17.14 3.78
N ARG A 258 16.52 -16.44 3.34
CA ARG A 258 16.61 -15.07 2.85
C ARG A 258 16.23 -14.05 3.92
N GLY A 259 16.59 -12.78 3.65
CA GLY A 259 16.09 -11.64 4.39
C GLY A 259 16.53 -11.56 5.85
N GLN A 260 17.73 -12.01 6.22
CA GLN A 260 18.26 -11.78 7.57
C GLN A 260 18.53 -10.30 7.79
N TRP A 261 18.15 -9.80 8.97
CA TRP A 261 18.34 -8.40 9.33
C TRP A 261 18.63 -8.26 10.82
N SER A 262 19.28 -7.15 11.17
CA SER A 262 19.46 -6.65 12.54
C SER A 262 18.94 -5.23 12.62
N ASN A 263 18.34 -4.86 13.74
CA ASN A 263 17.74 -3.56 13.96
C ASN A 263 18.03 -3.08 15.39
N HIS A 264 18.69 -1.93 15.48
CA HIS A 264 18.98 -1.25 16.73
C HIS A 264 17.83 -0.31 17.09
N ILE A 265 17.31 -0.43 18.30
CA ILE A 265 16.26 0.44 18.85
C ILE A 265 16.85 1.19 20.03
N SER A 266 16.95 2.51 19.91
CA SER A 266 17.47 3.35 20.99
C SER A 266 16.58 3.30 22.24
N ALA A 267 17.17 3.51 23.41
CA ALA A 267 16.42 3.65 24.67
C ALA A 267 15.31 4.71 24.56
N SER A 268 15.60 5.87 23.94
CA SER A 268 14.61 6.93 23.72
C SER A 268 13.42 6.51 22.85
N ALA A 269 13.63 5.63 21.86
CA ALA A 269 12.54 5.09 21.04
C ALA A 269 11.68 4.12 21.87
N LEU A 270 12.31 3.30 22.72
CA LEU A 270 11.61 2.41 23.64
C LEU A 270 10.79 3.19 24.68
N ASP A 271 11.32 4.28 25.22
CA ASP A 271 10.59 5.17 26.13
C ASP A 271 9.35 5.75 25.46
N ALA A 272 9.49 6.24 24.23
CA ALA A 272 8.36 6.71 23.43
C ALA A 272 7.32 5.59 23.21
N ILE A 273 7.77 4.35 22.99
CA ILE A 273 6.88 3.20 22.88
C ILE A 273 6.17 2.91 24.21
N ALA A 274 6.88 2.95 25.34
CA ALA A 274 6.30 2.72 26.67
C ALA A 274 5.18 3.73 26.95
N ALA A 275 5.45 5.02 26.71
CA ALA A 275 4.50 6.10 26.90
C ALA A 275 3.29 5.95 25.97
N ASN A 276 3.52 5.73 24.67
CA ASN A 276 2.44 5.58 23.68
C ASN A 276 1.57 4.33 23.91
N ARG A 277 2.10 3.29 24.56
CA ARG A 277 1.37 2.06 24.88
C ARG A 277 0.82 2.04 26.30
N GLY A 278 1.05 3.10 27.09
CA GLY A 278 0.54 3.21 28.46
C GLY A 278 1.14 2.19 29.44
N VAL A 279 2.38 1.72 29.19
CA VAL A 279 3.09 0.79 30.09
C VAL A 279 4.12 1.51 30.98
N GLY A 280 4.20 2.84 30.88
CA GLY A 280 5.02 3.69 31.74
C GLY A 280 5.95 4.59 30.94
N GLU A 281 7.05 4.98 31.57
CA GLU A 281 8.05 5.93 31.01
C GLU A 281 9.16 5.22 30.22
N TRP A 282 9.50 3.98 30.59
CA TRP A 282 10.52 3.19 29.89
C TRP A 282 10.14 1.71 29.81
N VAL A 283 10.71 1.02 28.82
CA VAL A 283 10.58 -0.44 28.65
C VAL A 283 11.62 -1.16 29.51
N GLN A 284 11.16 -2.09 30.33
CA GLN A 284 12.03 -2.97 31.13
C GLN A 284 12.33 -4.29 30.41
N ARG A 285 11.37 -4.79 29.62
CA ARG A 285 11.50 -6.08 28.91
C ARG A 285 10.60 -6.14 27.69
N VAL A 286 11.11 -6.77 26.62
CA VAL A 286 10.33 -7.22 25.47
C VAL A 286 10.58 -8.70 25.27
N GLU A 287 9.54 -9.52 25.27
CA GLU A 287 9.66 -10.97 25.13
C GLU A 287 8.49 -11.60 24.35
N ALA A 288 8.71 -12.80 23.79
CA ALA A 288 7.68 -13.53 23.09
C ALA A 288 6.65 -14.05 24.09
N ALA A 289 5.38 -13.64 23.95
CA ALA A 289 4.28 -14.22 24.69
C ALA A 289 3.75 -15.51 24.02
N ARG A 290 3.76 -15.55 22.68
CA ARG A 290 3.38 -16.72 21.87
C ARG A 290 4.25 -16.77 20.63
N ARG A 291 4.66 -17.97 20.24
CA ARG A 291 5.31 -18.26 18.95
C ARG A 291 4.49 -19.26 18.14
N ASP A 292 4.65 -19.25 16.83
CA ASP A 292 4.10 -20.29 15.95
C ASP A 292 5.03 -21.52 15.87
N GLY A 293 4.66 -22.51 15.05
CA GLY A 293 5.43 -23.74 14.85
C GLY A 293 6.80 -23.55 14.19
N VAL A 294 7.09 -22.36 13.65
CA VAL A 294 8.38 -22.04 13.00
C VAL A 294 9.19 -20.97 13.78
N GLY A 295 8.72 -20.59 14.97
CA GLY A 295 9.44 -19.72 15.91
C GLY A 295 9.18 -18.22 15.75
N ARG A 296 8.31 -17.81 14.83
CA ARG A 296 7.89 -16.40 14.67
C ARG A 296 7.12 -15.96 15.90
N TRP A 297 7.34 -14.71 16.33
CA TRP A 297 6.57 -14.14 17.44
C TRP A 297 5.18 -13.81 16.92
N MET A 298 4.18 -14.45 17.51
CA MET A 298 2.77 -14.18 17.22
C MET A 298 2.26 -13.09 18.15
N GLN A 299 2.60 -13.22 19.43
CA GLN A 299 2.33 -12.21 20.44
C GLN A 299 3.62 -11.80 21.14
N ALA A 300 3.76 -10.50 21.36
CA ALA A 300 4.85 -9.90 22.11
C ALA A 300 4.32 -9.29 23.40
N ARG A 301 5.09 -9.43 24.46
CA ARG A 301 4.86 -8.81 25.76
C ARG A 301 5.85 -7.67 25.93
N ILE A 302 5.32 -6.47 26.18
CA ILE A 302 6.12 -5.32 26.61
C ILE A 302 5.81 -5.06 28.08
N THR A 303 6.85 -5.07 28.90
CA THR A 303 6.77 -4.70 30.31
C THR A 303 7.47 -3.37 30.49
N GLY A 304 6.75 -2.36 30.96
CA GLY A 304 7.31 -1.09 31.40
C GLY A 304 7.24 -0.95 32.92
N ASN A 305 7.71 0.19 33.43
CA ASN A 305 7.76 0.44 34.87
C ASN A 305 6.40 0.62 35.56
N GLN A 306 5.32 0.89 34.80
CA GLN A 306 3.97 1.11 35.34
C GLN A 306 2.95 0.03 34.92
N GLY A 307 3.38 -0.96 34.14
CA GLY A 307 2.48 -2.01 33.68
C GLY A 307 3.06 -2.86 32.57
N MET A 308 2.18 -3.66 31.98
CA MET A 308 2.54 -4.59 30.92
C MET A 308 1.40 -4.69 29.91
N LEU A 309 1.76 -4.87 28.64
CA LEU A 309 0.84 -5.08 27.54
C LEU A 309 1.27 -6.31 26.73
N VAL A 310 0.29 -7.14 26.35
CA VAL A 310 0.48 -8.23 25.37
C VAL A 310 -0.30 -7.87 24.13
N LEU A 311 0.33 -7.99 22.97
CA LEU A 311 -0.25 -7.65 21.68
C LEU A 311 0.30 -8.53 20.57
N ASN A 312 -0.38 -8.54 19.43
CA ASN A 312 0.18 -9.17 18.23
C ASN A 312 1.50 -8.51 17.84
N ALA A 313 2.49 -9.32 17.52
CA ALA A 313 3.85 -8.84 17.28
C ALA A 313 3.93 -7.92 16.05
N ASP A 314 3.06 -8.10 15.05
CA ASP A 314 3.01 -7.20 13.89
C ASP A 314 2.61 -5.77 14.28
N HIS A 315 1.80 -5.58 15.33
CA HIS A 315 1.49 -4.25 15.87
C HIS A 315 2.70 -3.56 16.52
N LEU A 316 3.78 -4.29 16.82
CA LEU A 316 5.04 -3.72 17.28
C LEU A 316 6.05 -3.54 16.15
N ARG A 317 5.93 -4.30 15.06
CA ARG A 317 6.85 -4.23 13.91
C ARG A 317 7.11 -2.81 13.45
N THR A 318 6.05 -2.03 13.23
CA THR A 318 6.13 -0.63 12.79
C THR A 318 6.74 0.28 13.85
N SER A 319 6.36 0.11 15.13
CA SER A 319 6.92 0.92 16.22
C SER A 319 8.41 0.68 16.43
N PHE A 320 8.87 -0.56 16.21
CA PHE A 320 10.28 -0.94 16.29
C PHE A 320 11.06 -0.63 15.01
N GLY A 321 10.39 -0.24 13.92
CA GLY A 321 11.04 -0.02 12.62
C GLY A 321 11.60 -1.30 11.98
N THR A 322 11.12 -2.46 12.40
CA THR A 322 11.65 -3.76 11.92
C THR A 322 11.06 -4.16 10.56
N PRO A 323 11.81 -4.84 9.67
CA PRO A 323 11.30 -5.31 8.38
C PRO A 323 10.13 -6.29 8.47
N SER A 324 10.14 -7.18 9.46
CA SER A 324 9.12 -8.20 9.70
C SER A 324 8.89 -8.37 11.22
N ALA A 325 7.84 -9.10 11.61
CA ALA A 325 7.65 -9.57 12.99
C ALA A 325 8.27 -10.96 13.25
N CYS A 326 9.05 -11.49 12.30
CA CYS A 326 9.76 -12.75 12.46
C CYS A 326 11.09 -12.53 13.19
N TRP A 327 10.99 -12.17 14.47
CA TRP A 327 12.13 -11.94 15.35
C TRP A 327 12.70 -13.25 15.87
N THR A 328 13.98 -13.47 15.64
CA THR A 328 14.68 -14.67 16.10
C THR A 328 15.34 -14.41 17.44
N GLU A 329 15.91 -13.21 17.64
CA GLU A 329 16.67 -12.84 18.83
C GLU A 329 16.32 -11.41 19.25
N ALA A 330 16.33 -11.18 20.56
CA ALA A 330 16.12 -9.87 21.18
C ALA A 330 17.06 -9.74 22.38
N GLU A 331 17.93 -8.74 22.36
CA GLU A 331 18.94 -8.50 23.39
C GLU A 331 18.83 -7.08 23.92
N VAL A 332 18.92 -6.93 25.25
CA VAL A 332 18.99 -5.63 25.92
C VAL A 332 20.45 -5.27 26.11
N MET A 333 20.82 -4.10 25.61
CA MET A 333 22.18 -3.58 25.67
C MET A 333 22.42 -2.85 27.00
N ALA A 334 23.70 -2.69 27.36
CA ALA A 334 24.09 -2.04 28.62
C ALA A 334 23.65 -0.56 28.72
N ASP A 335 23.45 0.11 27.58
CA ASP A 335 22.94 1.48 27.48
C ASP A 335 21.40 1.58 27.48
N GLY A 336 20.71 0.45 27.67
CA GLY A 336 19.25 0.38 27.66
C GLY A 336 18.62 0.31 26.27
N SER A 337 19.42 0.31 25.20
CA SER A 337 18.93 0.04 23.84
C SER A 337 18.62 -1.45 23.63
N PHE A 338 17.90 -1.76 22.56
CA PHE A 338 17.57 -3.13 22.17
C PHE A 338 18.14 -3.47 20.80
N GLU A 339 18.77 -4.63 20.69
CA GLU A 339 19.14 -5.25 19.41
C GLU A 339 18.13 -6.34 19.08
N LEU A 340 17.43 -6.18 17.95
CA LEU A 340 16.54 -7.20 17.40
C LEU A 340 17.16 -7.80 16.15
N ARG A 341 17.14 -9.13 16.06
CA ARG A 341 17.47 -9.85 14.83
C ARG A 341 16.27 -10.63 14.35
N GLY A 342 16.15 -10.74 13.04
CA GLY A 342 15.04 -11.45 12.44
C GLY A 342 15.29 -11.82 10.99
N ARG A 343 14.22 -12.32 10.36
CA ARG A 343 14.22 -12.76 8.97
C ARG A 343 13.01 -12.24 8.22
N GLY A 344 13.05 -12.30 6.90
CA GLY A 344 11.92 -11.93 6.04
C GLY A 344 11.62 -10.43 6.03
N TYR A 345 10.60 -10.06 5.26
CA TYR A 345 10.22 -8.69 4.99
C TYR A 345 8.72 -8.59 4.71
N GLY A 346 8.02 -7.81 5.53
CA GLY A 346 6.57 -7.66 5.48
C GLY A 346 5.85 -8.45 6.56
N HIS A 347 4.53 -8.58 6.41
CA HIS A 347 3.65 -9.14 7.43
C HIS A 347 3.63 -10.67 7.46
N GLY A 348 4.17 -11.35 6.44
CA GLY A 348 4.16 -12.81 6.33
C GLY A 348 2.89 -13.36 5.71
#